data_AF-A0A928PSY1-F1
#
_entry.id   AF-A0A928PSY1-F1
#
_cell.length_a   1.000
_cell.length_b   1.000
_cell.length_c   1.000
_cell.angle_alpha   90.00
_cell.angle_beta   90.00
_cell.angle_gamma   90.00
#
_symmetry.space_group_name_H-M   'P 1'
#
loop_
_entity.id
_entity.type
_entity.pdbx_description
1 polymer ?
#
loop_
_entity_poly.entity_id
_entity_poly.type
_entity_poly.pdbx_seq_one_letter_code
_entity_poly.pdbx_strand_id
1 'polypeptide(L)'
;MELKIGNKIKSLRKKQKITQEQLAERIGVSFQAVSKWENDIALPDITLVPVIAQYFGISTDELLSFDSSEKDKEIEQLVYESYKLRETNPEDGKKILEEGLKKYPDNDILLNNMLYVMNYSKNPDETISLASKLIDKTSNHEVRYDALRFLAYAYNAKGDAEGAKSALEQIPEIYFTKLSEMAFILTGEPKYNAAEKQKWISFEILLQMMWKIAEFYIDKGEKDKAINETQRALRLISAMDGDEKIERFDNYIEFFTKQISKIID
;
A
#
# COMPACT_ATOMS: atom_id res chain seq x y z
N MET A 1 16.43 -20.70 5.17
CA MET A 1 16.91 -19.38 5.62
C MET A 1 18.24 -19.61 6.32
N GLU A 2 19.33 -19.08 5.77
CA GLU A 2 20.67 -19.29 6.30
C GLU A 2 21.08 -18.04 7.10
N LEU A 3 21.19 -18.18 8.43
CA LEU A 3 21.57 -17.07 9.32
C LEU A 3 23.07 -16.79 9.17
N LYS A 4 23.44 -15.65 8.57
CA LYS A 4 24.86 -15.23 8.42
C LYS A 4 25.43 -14.57 9.68
N ILE A 5 25.00 -15.05 10.86
CA ILE A 5 25.36 -14.47 12.16
C ILE A 5 26.88 -14.51 12.40
N GLY A 6 27.56 -15.58 11.96
CA GLY A 6 29.00 -15.75 12.11
C GLY A 6 29.80 -14.65 11.43
N ASN A 7 29.45 -14.38 10.17
CA ASN A 7 30.05 -13.30 9.38
C ASN A 7 29.75 -11.92 9.97
N LYS A 8 28.55 -11.70 10.52
CA LYS A 8 28.18 -10.45 11.19
C LYS A 8 28.99 -10.25 12.48
N ILE A 9 29.09 -11.26 13.33
CA ILE A 9 29.92 -11.24 14.56
C ILE A 9 31.37 -10.89 14.22
N LYS A 10 31.94 -11.58 13.22
CA LYS A 10 33.31 -11.34 12.73
C LYS A 10 33.51 -9.91 12.24
N SER A 11 32.55 -9.39 11.48
CA SER A 11 32.57 -8.02 10.97
C SER A 11 32.53 -6.99 12.10
N LEU A 12 31.61 -7.13 13.04
CA LEU A 12 31.47 -6.23 14.20
C LEU A 12 32.71 -6.26 15.10
N ARG A 13 33.22 -7.46 15.38
CA ARG A 13 34.47 -7.66 16.13
C ARG A 13 35.65 -6.93 15.48
N LYS A 14 35.83 -7.11 14.16
CA LYS A 14 36.87 -6.41 13.40
C LYS A 14 36.67 -4.89 13.41
N LYS A 15 35.43 -4.41 13.33
CA LYS A 15 35.10 -2.97 13.39
C LYS A 15 35.49 -2.36 14.75
N GLN A 16 35.30 -3.10 15.84
CA GLN A 16 35.76 -2.70 17.18
C GLN A 16 37.26 -2.98 17.43
N LYS A 17 37.97 -3.59 16.47
CA LYS A 17 39.41 -3.91 16.54
C LYS A 17 39.81 -4.81 17.72
N ILE A 18 38.94 -5.73 18.11
CA ILE A 18 39.20 -6.69 19.20
C ILE A 18 39.49 -8.10 18.64
N THR A 19 40.19 -8.95 19.41
CA THR A 19 40.45 -10.36 19.04
C THR A 19 39.27 -11.27 19.39
N GLN A 20 39.28 -12.50 18.88
CA GLN A 20 38.25 -13.50 19.21
C GLN A 20 38.30 -13.86 20.70
N GLU A 21 39.50 -13.91 21.29
CA GLU A 21 39.71 -14.15 22.73
C GLU A 21 39.11 -13.02 23.57
N GLN A 22 39.34 -11.77 23.17
CA GLN A 22 38.77 -10.60 23.86
C GLN A 22 37.24 -10.60 23.79
N LEU A 23 36.66 -10.96 22.64
CA LEU A 23 35.21 -11.12 22.51
C LEU A 23 34.70 -12.26 23.42
N ALA A 24 35.38 -13.41 23.41
CA ALA A 24 35.01 -14.58 24.22
C ALA A 24 35.00 -14.25 25.72
N GLU A 25 36.02 -13.53 26.20
CA GLU A 25 36.12 -13.06 27.59
C GLU A 25 34.97 -12.12 27.96
N ARG A 26 34.61 -11.19 27.08
CA ARG A 26 33.53 -10.22 27.32
C ARG A 26 32.14 -10.84 27.34
N ILE A 27 31.90 -11.84 26.49
CA ILE A 27 30.61 -12.55 26.39
C ILE A 27 30.51 -13.69 27.43
N GLY A 28 31.62 -14.13 28.02
CA GLY A 28 31.65 -15.21 29.01
C GLY A 28 31.62 -16.60 28.38
N VAL A 29 32.27 -16.78 27.23
CA VAL A 29 32.34 -18.06 26.50
C VAL A 29 33.78 -18.44 26.18
N SER A 30 33.98 -19.65 25.65
CA SER A 30 35.31 -20.06 25.20
C SER A 30 35.68 -19.41 23.86
N PHE A 31 36.99 -19.19 23.65
CA PHE A 31 37.52 -18.76 22.36
C PHE A 31 37.05 -19.69 21.22
N GLN A 32 37.01 -21.00 21.46
CA GLN A 32 36.58 -21.99 20.49
C GLN A 32 35.11 -21.81 20.10
N ALA A 33 34.25 -21.34 21.00
CA ALA A 33 32.87 -21.01 20.67
C ALA A 33 32.82 -19.86 19.67
N VAL A 34 33.50 -18.74 19.96
CA VAL A 34 33.58 -17.58 19.06
C VAL A 34 34.19 -17.96 17.71
N SER A 35 35.26 -18.75 17.70
CA SER A 35 35.88 -19.23 16.46
C SER A 35 34.93 -20.10 15.63
N LYS A 36 34.14 -20.99 16.26
CA LYS A 36 33.13 -21.77 15.55
C LYS A 36 32.02 -20.90 14.99
N TRP A 37 31.59 -19.86 15.72
CA TRP A 37 30.60 -18.91 15.22
C TRP A 37 31.13 -18.15 14.00
N GLU A 38 32.32 -17.55 14.08
CA GLU A 38 32.90 -16.74 13.00
C GLU A 38 33.34 -17.52 11.75
N ASN A 39 33.30 -18.85 11.81
CA ASN A 39 33.60 -19.75 10.69
C ASN A 39 32.38 -20.57 10.26
N ASP A 40 31.17 -20.19 10.70
CA ASP A 40 29.90 -20.84 10.36
C ASP A 40 29.87 -22.35 10.70
N ILE A 41 30.67 -22.79 11.67
CA ILE A 41 30.73 -24.19 12.15
C ILE A 41 29.62 -24.48 13.17
N ALA A 42 29.23 -23.47 13.95
CA ALA A 42 28.14 -23.55 14.92
C ALA A 42 27.48 -22.18 15.10
N LEU A 43 26.24 -22.16 15.58
CA LEU A 43 25.55 -20.94 15.99
C LEU A 43 25.79 -20.67 17.48
N PRO A 44 25.78 -19.41 17.94
CA PRO A 44 25.66 -19.12 19.36
C PRO A 44 24.33 -19.65 19.88
N ASP A 45 24.32 -20.05 21.15
CA ASP A 45 23.08 -20.39 21.84
C ASP A 45 22.10 -19.22 21.75
N ILE A 46 20.80 -19.51 21.62
CA ILE A 46 19.76 -18.48 21.53
C ILE A 46 19.80 -17.52 22.73
N THR A 47 20.22 -17.99 23.91
CA THR A 47 20.37 -17.16 25.11
C THR A 47 21.54 -16.17 25.02
N LEU A 48 22.51 -16.42 24.13
CA LEU A 48 23.66 -15.55 23.91
C LEU A 48 23.39 -14.48 22.84
N VAL A 49 22.38 -14.65 21.99
CA VAL A 49 22.04 -13.69 20.93
C VAL A 49 21.76 -12.28 21.49
N PRO A 50 20.94 -12.09 22.54
CA PRO A 50 20.74 -10.78 23.14
C PRO A 50 22.02 -10.18 23.74
N VAL A 51 22.86 -11.01 24.35
CA VAL A 51 24.13 -10.58 24.99
C VAL A 51 25.11 -10.08 23.93
N ILE A 52 25.26 -10.82 22.83
CA ILE A 52 26.14 -10.44 21.72
C ILE A 52 25.62 -9.16 21.05
N ALA A 53 24.31 -9.04 20.83
CA ALA A 53 23.70 -7.85 20.24
C ALA A 53 23.94 -6.61 21.12
N GLN A 54 23.70 -6.73 22.43
CA GLN A 54 23.95 -5.69 23.41
C GLN A 54 25.43 -5.28 23.45
N TYR A 55 26.35 -6.24 23.42
CA TYR A 55 27.80 -5.97 23.41
C TYR A 55 28.22 -5.12 22.22
N PHE A 56 27.67 -5.40 21.03
CA PHE A 56 27.97 -4.65 19.82
C PHE A 56 27.13 -3.38 19.63
N GLY A 57 26.15 -3.13 20.50
CA GLY A 57 25.27 -1.96 20.44
C GLY A 57 24.30 -2.00 19.25
N ILE A 58 23.86 -3.19 18.85
CA ILE A 58 22.92 -3.41 17.74
C ILE A 58 21.68 -4.18 18.21
N SER A 59 20.62 -4.22 17.39
CA SER A 59 19.47 -5.09 17.68
C SER A 59 19.80 -6.56 17.41
N THR A 60 19.02 -7.47 18.02
CA THR A 60 19.11 -8.90 17.71
C THR A 60 18.81 -9.19 16.25
N ASP A 61 17.88 -8.44 15.64
CA ASP A 61 17.55 -8.57 14.22
C ASP A 61 18.75 -8.22 13.34
N GLU A 62 19.46 -7.14 13.66
CA GLU A 62 20.67 -6.74 12.94
C GLU A 62 21.80 -7.77 13.13
N LEU A 63 21.95 -8.35 14.33
CA LEU A 63 22.94 -9.39 14.60
C LEU A 63 22.65 -10.66 13.80
N LEU A 64 21.39 -11.08 13.76
CA LEU A 64 20.93 -12.23 13.00
C LEU A 64 21.01 -12.02 11.49
N SER A 65 21.42 -10.81 11.05
CA SER A 65 21.40 -10.40 9.65
C SER A 65 20.01 -10.62 9.05
N PHE A 66 18.98 -10.35 9.85
CA PHE A 66 17.61 -10.31 9.40
C PHE A 66 17.46 -9.03 8.58
N ASP A 67 17.83 -9.12 7.31
CA ASP A 67 17.73 -8.00 6.38
C ASP A 67 16.25 -7.80 6.07
N SER A 68 15.61 -6.87 6.79
CA SER A 68 14.24 -6.48 6.51
C SER A 68 14.09 -6.07 5.04
N SER A 69 15.15 -5.60 4.38
CA SER A 69 15.09 -5.20 2.98
C SER A 69 14.88 -6.37 2.01
N GLU A 70 15.34 -7.59 2.32
CA GLU A 70 15.06 -8.77 1.48
C GLU A 70 13.60 -9.19 1.63
N LYS A 71 13.10 -9.19 2.87
CA LYS A 71 11.68 -9.45 3.15
C LYS A 71 10.79 -8.40 2.47
N ASP A 72 11.12 -7.13 2.59
CA ASP A 72 10.32 -6.03 2.03
C ASP A 72 10.28 -6.13 0.50
N LYS A 73 11.43 -6.41 -0.15
CA LYS A 73 11.48 -6.67 -1.60
C LYS A 73 10.63 -7.87 -2.02
N GLU A 74 10.65 -8.94 -1.25
CA GLU A 74 9.83 -10.12 -1.55
C GLU A 74 8.34 -9.81 -1.42
N ILE A 75 7.94 -9.08 -0.36
CA ILE A 75 6.56 -8.62 -0.19
C ILE A 75 6.16 -7.69 -1.33
N GLU A 76 7.00 -6.72 -1.69
CA GLU A 76 6.78 -5.81 -2.82
C GLU A 76 6.59 -6.58 -4.13
N GLN A 77 7.40 -7.60 -4.37
CA GLN A 77 7.27 -8.44 -5.56
C GLN A 77 5.95 -9.22 -5.57
N LEU A 78 5.57 -9.85 -4.45
CA LEU A 78 4.29 -10.56 -4.33
C LEU A 78 3.09 -9.63 -4.57
N VAL A 79 3.14 -8.44 -3.98
CA VAL A 79 2.13 -7.39 -4.17
C VAL A 79 2.04 -6.97 -5.63
N TYR A 80 3.19 -6.75 -6.28
CA TYR A 80 3.25 -6.36 -7.68
C TYR A 80 2.70 -7.44 -8.61
N GLU A 81 3.04 -8.71 -8.37
CA GLU A 81 2.51 -9.83 -9.15
C GLU A 81 0.99 -9.96 -8.99
N SER A 82 0.48 -9.83 -7.76
CA SER A 82 -0.96 -9.82 -7.50
C SER A 82 -1.67 -8.63 -8.14
N TYR A 83 -1.07 -7.43 -8.07
CA TYR A 83 -1.62 -6.20 -8.65
C TYR A 83 -1.92 -6.33 -10.15
N LYS A 84 -1.00 -6.92 -10.93
CA LYS A 84 -1.18 -7.14 -12.37
C LYS A 84 -2.39 -8.01 -12.72
N LEU A 85 -2.83 -8.84 -11.78
CA LEU A 85 -3.90 -9.82 -11.98
C LEU A 85 -5.25 -9.34 -11.46
N ARG A 86 -5.34 -8.21 -10.74
CA ARG A 86 -6.56 -7.75 -10.06
C ARG A 86 -7.78 -7.67 -10.97
N GLU A 87 -7.62 -7.07 -12.15
CA GLU A 87 -8.72 -6.86 -13.09
C GLU A 87 -8.97 -8.05 -14.02
N THR A 88 -7.93 -8.85 -14.28
CA THR A 88 -7.97 -9.90 -15.32
C THR A 88 -8.16 -11.31 -14.75
N ASN A 89 -7.53 -11.61 -13.62
CA ASN A 89 -7.59 -12.91 -12.96
C ASN A 89 -7.35 -12.77 -11.44
N PRO A 90 -8.31 -12.17 -10.71
CA PRO A 90 -8.15 -11.87 -9.28
C PRO A 90 -7.93 -13.13 -8.43
N GLU A 91 -8.42 -14.30 -8.87
CA GLU A 91 -8.27 -15.54 -8.11
C GLU A 91 -6.83 -16.05 -8.10
N ASP A 92 -6.08 -15.86 -9.19
CA ASP A 92 -4.64 -16.16 -9.19
C ASP A 92 -3.86 -15.11 -8.41
N GLY A 93 -4.27 -13.83 -8.48
CA GLY A 93 -3.74 -12.77 -7.62
C GLY A 93 -3.93 -13.06 -6.13
N LYS A 94 -5.07 -13.66 -5.76
CA LYS A 94 -5.38 -14.13 -4.40
C LYS A 94 -4.45 -15.25 -3.95
N LYS A 95 -4.23 -16.27 -4.78
CA LYS A 95 -3.31 -17.39 -4.46
C LYS A 95 -1.89 -16.90 -4.16
N ILE A 96 -1.38 -15.96 -4.94
CA ILE A 96 -0.05 -15.35 -4.72
C ILE A 96 0.03 -14.73 -3.33
N LEU A 97 -1.01 -13.98 -2.92
CA LEU A 97 -1.05 -13.34 -1.61
C LEU A 97 -1.23 -14.37 -0.48
N GLU A 98 -2.03 -15.43 -0.68
CA GLU A 98 -2.16 -16.52 0.28
C GLU A 98 -0.84 -17.26 0.52
N GLU A 99 -0.06 -17.51 -0.54
CA GLU A 99 1.29 -18.07 -0.42
C GLU A 99 2.23 -17.12 0.34
N GLY A 100 2.18 -15.83 0.03
CA GLY A 100 2.91 -14.81 0.77
C GLY A 100 2.56 -14.79 2.26
N LEU A 101 1.27 -14.89 2.60
CA LEU A 101 0.77 -14.88 3.98
C LEU A 101 1.12 -16.16 4.76
N LYS A 102 1.36 -17.29 4.11
CA LYS A 102 1.94 -18.48 4.76
C LYS A 102 3.34 -18.20 5.28
N LYS A 103 4.13 -17.41 4.54
CA LYS A 103 5.51 -17.05 4.90
C LYS A 103 5.58 -15.83 5.83
N TYR A 104 4.67 -14.87 5.64
CA TYR A 104 4.58 -13.65 6.43
C TYR A 104 3.17 -13.50 7.03
N PRO A 105 2.82 -14.31 8.04
CA PRO A 105 1.52 -14.23 8.69
C PRO A 105 1.26 -12.83 9.24
N ASP A 106 0.01 -12.38 9.14
CA ASP A 106 -0.45 -11.07 9.63
C ASP A 106 0.30 -9.86 9.05
N ASN A 107 0.96 -9.99 7.90
CA ASN A 107 1.56 -8.82 7.25
C ASN A 107 0.49 -7.87 6.68
N ASP A 108 0.42 -6.66 7.24
CA ASP A 108 -0.56 -5.63 6.88
C ASP A 108 -0.61 -5.32 5.38
N ILE A 109 0.54 -5.27 4.69
CA ILE A 109 0.59 -4.94 3.27
C ILE A 109 -0.05 -6.06 2.45
N LEU A 110 0.33 -7.32 2.68
CA LEU A 110 -0.26 -8.46 1.98
C LEU A 110 -1.75 -8.59 2.26
N LEU A 111 -2.17 -8.41 3.52
CA LEU A 111 -3.57 -8.40 3.92
C LEU A 111 -4.35 -7.25 3.26
N ASN A 112 -3.77 -6.04 3.19
CA ASN A 112 -4.41 -4.92 2.50
C ASN A 112 -4.60 -5.22 1.01
N ASN A 113 -3.59 -5.81 0.38
CA ASN A 113 -3.66 -6.20 -1.03
C ASN A 113 -4.68 -7.31 -1.28
N MET A 114 -4.94 -8.17 -0.28
CA MET A 114 -5.98 -9.19 -0.35
C MET A 114 -7.37 -8.59 -0.54
N LEU A 115 -7.68 -7.44 0.09
CA LEU A 115 -8.97 -6.77 -0.05
C LEU A 115 -9.33 -6.45 -1.51
N TYR A 116 -8.34 -6.19 -2.36
CA TYR A 116 -8.54 -5.90 -3.78
C TYR A 116 -8.97 -7.11 -4.62
N VAL A 117 -8.75 -8.34 -4.12
CA VAL A 117 -9.05 -9.58 -4.86
C VAL A 117 -10.17 -10.41 -4.23
N MET A 118 -10.67 -10.03 -3.04
CA MET A 118 -11.73 -10.76 -2.32
C MET A 118 -13.14 -10.56 -2.87
N ASN A 119 -13.33 -9.63 -3.82
CA ASN A 119 -14.63 -9.29 -4.41
C ASN A 119 -15.70 -9.00 -3.34
N TYR A 120 -15.61 -7.82 -2.74
CA TYR A 120 -16.52 -7.36 -1.68
C TYR A 120 -18.01 -7.44 -2.04
N SER A 121 -18.36 -7.37 -3.33
CA SER A 121 -19.75 -7.48 -3.78
C SER A 121 -20.30 -8.90 -3.65
N LYS A 122 -19.46 -9.92 -3.78
CA LYS A 122 -19.85 -11.34 -3.64
C LYS A 122 -19.61 -11.86 -2.23
N ASN A 123 -18.52 -11.43 -1.58
CA ASN A 123 -18.10 -11.90 -0.26
C ASN A 123 -17.93 -10.72 0.72
N PRO A 124 -19.01 -9.96 1.02
CA PRO A 124 -18.90 -8.77 1.86
C PRO A 124 -18.49 -9.11 3.30
N ASP A 125 -18.98 -10.21 3.87
CA ASP A 125 -18.67 -10.59 5.25
C ASP A 125 -17.19 -10.91 5.47
N GLU A 126 -16.57 -11.60 4.50
CA GLU A 126 -15.13 -11.87 4.55
C GLU A 126 -14.31 -10.58 4.43
N THR A 127 -14.76 -9.65 3.57
CA THR A 127 -14.13 -8.34 3.40
C THR A 127 -14.24 -7.51 4.68
N ILE A 128 -15.42 -7.47 5.30
CA ILE A 128 -15.66 -6.76 6.59
C ILE A 128 -14.74 -7.32 7.67
N SER A 129 -14.67 -8.65 7.79
CA SER A 129 -13.82 -9.31 8.78
C SER A 129 -12.34 -8.93 8.61
N LEU A 130 -11.82 -9.02 7.38
CA LEU A 130 -10.43 -8.68 7.11
C LEU A 130 -10.14 -7.18 7.28
N ALA A 131 -10.99 -6.31 6.73
CA ALA A 131 -10.83 -4.87 6.84
C ALA A 131 -10.86 -4.39 8.30
N SER A 132 -11.80 -4.90 9.11
CA SER A 132 -11.88 -4.57 10.54
C SER A 132 -10.62 -5.00 11.28
N LYS A 133 -10.13 -6.22 11.03
CA LYS A 133 -8.86 -6.71 11.61
C LYS A 133 -7.68 -5.79 11.25
N LEU A 134 -7.61 -5.33 10.00
CA LEU A 134 -6.56 -4.41 9.56
C LEU A 134 -6.66 -3.05 10.26
N ILE A 135 -7.86 -2.47 10.34
CA ILE A 135 -8.10 -1.18 10.99
C ILE A 135 -7.65 -1.19 12.45
N ASP A 136 -7.96 -2.27 13.18
CA ASP A 136 -7.64 -2.43 14.60
C ASP A 136 -6.14 -2.63 14.87
N LYS A 137 -5.43 -3.30 13.97
CA LYS A 137 -4.04 -3.75 14.21
C LYS A 137 -2.98 -2.89 13.55
N THR A 138 -3.24 -2.37 12.36
CA THR A 138 -2.19 -1.72 11.58
C THR A 138 -1.74 -0.44 12.26
N SER A 139 -0.45 -0.12 12.20
CA SER A 139 0.06 1.21 12.53
C SER A 139 0.20 2.10 11.28
N ASN A 140 0.01 1.54 10.09
CA ASN A 140 0.14 2.25 8.83
C ASN A 140 -1.18 2.95 8.45
N HIS A 141 -1.16 4.28 8.38
CA HIS A 141 -2.33 5.08 8.03
C HIS A 141 -2.84 4.81 6.61
N GLU A 142 -1.97 4.58 5.64
CA GLU A 142 -2.37 4.28 4.26
C GLU A 142 -3.16 2.97 4.19
N VAL A 143 -2.67 1.93 4.87
CA VAL A 143 -3.37 0.65 5.00
C VAL A 143 -4.70 0.82 5.73
N ARG A 144 -4.73 1.61 6.81
CA ARG A 144 -5.96 1.86 7.57
C ARG A 144 -7.03 2.53 6.71
N TYR A 145 -6.67 3.57 5.96
CA TYR A 145 -7.63 4.31 5.13
C TYR A 145 -8.14 3.46 3.96
N ASP A 146 -7.29 2.62 3.38
CA ASP A 146 -7.70 1.69 2.33
C ASP A 146 -8.64 0.60 2.88
N ALA A 147 -8.33 0.05 4.04
CA ALA A 147 -9.21 -0.89 4.74
C ALA A 147 -10.57 -0.26 5.09
N LEU A 148 -10.61 0.99 5.58
CA LEU A 148 -11.86 1.73 5.82
C LEU A 148 -12.69 1.89 4.53
N ARG A 149 -12.04 2.16 3.40
CA ARG A 149 -12.71 2.25 2.10
C ARG A 149 -13.34 0.91 1.68
N PHE A 150 -12.62 -0.20 1.81
CA PHE A 150 -13.16 -1.53 1.52
C PHE A 150 -14.26 -1.96 2.49
N LEU A 151 -14.12 -1.60 3.76
CA LEU A 151 -15.16 -1.79 4.76
C LEU A 151 -16.45 -1.08 4.35
N ALA A 152 -16.34 0.17 3.90
CA ALA A 152 -17.48 0.93 3.40
C ALA A 152 -18.13 0.29 2.17
N TYR A 153 -17.34 -0.18 1.21
CA TYR A 153 -17.86 -0.89 0.04
C TYR A 153 -18.58 -2.18 0.40
N ALA A 154 -18.04 -2.96 1.33
CA ALA A 154 -18.65 -4.20 1.79
C ALA A 154 -19.96 -3.95 2.57
N TYR A 155 -20.01 -2.93 3.44
CA TYR A 155 -21.26 -2.52 4.09
C TYR A 155 -22.31 -2.07 3.08
N ASN A 156 -21.92 -1.24 2.11
CA ASN A 156 -22.82 -0.79 1.06
C ASN A 156 -23.36 -1.97 0.22
N ALA A 157 -22.52 -2.96 -0.10
CA ALA A 157 -22.94 -4.18 -0.80
C ALA A 157 -23.98 -5.00 0.00
N LYS A 158 -23.99 -4.89 1.33
CA LYS A 158 -25.01 -5.49 2.20
C LYS A 158 -26.27 -4.64 2.38
N GLY A 159 -26.31 -3.45 1.77
CA GLY A 159 -27.38 -2.47 1.98
C GLY A 159 -27.28 -1.72 3.32
N ASP A 160 -26.14 -1.78 4.01
CA ASP A 160 -25.88 -1.04 5.25
C ASP A 160 -25.25 0.33 4.95
N ALA A 161 -26.09 1.30 4.61
CA ALA A 161 -25.66 2.65 4.28
C ALA A 161 -25.04 3.40 5.48
N GLU A 162 -25.56 3.19 6.70
CA GLU A 162 -25.04 3.83 7.90
C GLU A 162 -23.67 3.27 8.29
N GLY A 163 -23.48 1.95 8.21
CA GLY A 163 -22.18 1.32 8.39
C GLY A 163 -21.16 1.80 7.36
N ALA A 164 -21.57 1.91 6.09
CA ALA A 164 -20.71 2.43 5.03
C ALA A 164 -20.29 3.89 5.32
N LYS A 165 -21.24 4.74 5.70
CA LYS A 165 -20.98 6.14 6.06
C LYS A 165 -20.05 6.25 7.27
N SER A 166 -20.30 5.49 8.34
CA SER A 166 -19.47 5.52 9.55
C SER A 166 -18.02 5.10 9.28
N ALA A 167 -17.78 4.16 8.37
CA ALA A 167 -16.43 3.81 7.93
C ALA A 167 -15.77 4.97 7.14
N LEU A 168 -16.51 5.63 6.23
CA LEU A 168 -15.99 6.74 5.43
C LEU A 168 -15.67 7.99 6.26
N GLU A 169 -16.46 8.31 7.29
CA GLU A 169 -16.23 9.48 8.17
C GLU A 169 -14.92 9.38 8.99
N GLN A 170 -14.29 8.20 9.02
CA GLN A 170 -12.97 8.00 9.65
C GLN A 170 -11.81 8.28 8.69
N ILE A 171 -12.07 8.46 7.39
CA ILE A 171 -11.06 8.78 6.38
C ILE A 171 -10.91 10.30 6.33
N PRO A 172 -9.70 10.86 6.56
CA PRO A 172 -9.52 12.30 6.56
C PRO A 172 -9.58 12.88 5.15
N GLU A 173 -10.05 14.12 5.03
CA GLU A 173 -9.91 14.90 3.81
C GLU A 173 -8.44 15.25 3.56
N ILE A 174 -7.93 14.83 2.40
CA ILE A 174 -6.56 15.10 1.98
C ILE A 174 -6.53 16.39 1.17
N TYR A 175 -6.07 17.49 1.79
CA TYR A 175 -6.00 18.81 1.16
C TYR A 175 -4.67 19.09 0.44
N PHE A 176 -3.68 18.20 0.59
CA PHE A 176 -2.42 18.23 -0.16
C PHE A 176 -1.92 16.80 -0.42
N THR A 177 -1.17 16.61 -1.49
CA THR A 177 -0.55 15.33 -1.83
C THR A 177 0.96 15.49 -1.92
N LYS A 178 1.70 14.38 -1.89
CA LYS A 178 3.14 14.39 -2.22
C LYS A 178 3.42 15.11 -3.54
N LEU A 179 2.60 14.88 -4.56
CA LEU A 179 2.80 15.46 -5.89
C LEU A 179 2.51 16.97 -5.90
N SER A 180 1.49 17.44 -5.17
CA SER A 180 1.24 18.87 -5.05
C SER A 180 2.39 19.58 -4.35
N GLU A 181 2.88 19.04 -3.22
CA GLU A 181 3.98 19.64 -2.47
C GLU A 181 5.30 19.62 -3.27
N MET A 182 5.58 18.52 -3.98
CA MET A 182 6.73 18.46 -4.90
C MET A 182 6.63 19.52 -6.00
N ALA A 183 5.44 19.75 -6.57
CA ALA A 183 5.22 20.76 -7.60
C ALA A 183 5.40 22.21 -7.07
N PHE A 184 5.02 22.45 -5.81
CA PHE A 184 5.15 23.78 -5.19
C PHE A 184 6.58 24.09 -4.75
N ILE A 185 7.30 23.12 -4.19
CA ILE A 185 8.58 23.35 -3.50
C ILE A 185 9.79 23.13 -4.42
N LEU A 186 9.74 22.10 -5.28
CA LEU A 186 10.90 21.72 -6.09
C LEU A 186 11.03 22.62 -7.34
N THR A 187 12.12 22.44 -8.08
CA THR A 187 12.41 23.16 -9.33
C THR A 187 12.77 22.20 -10.45
N GLY A 188 12.72 22.68 -11.70
CA GLY A 188 13.12 21.89 -12.87
C GLY A 188 12.23 20.68 -13.14
N GLU A 189 12.83 19.60 -13.62
CA GLU A 189 12.12 18.39 -14.07
C GLU A 189 11.29 17.70 -12.96
N PRO A 190 11.77 17.52 -11.71
CA PRO A 190 10.95 16.94 -10.64
C PRO A 190 9.66 17.71 -10.36
N LYS A 191 9.72 19.05 -10.39
CA LYS A 191 8.54 19.91 -10.24
C LYS A 191 7.56 19.67 -11.38
N TYR A 192 8.04 19.73 -12.62
CA TYR A 192 7.20 19.55 -13.80
C TYR A 192 6.51 18.18 -13.78
N ASN A 193 7.25 17.10 -13.54
CA ASN A 193 6.72 15.74 -13.51
C ASN A 193 5.67 15.55 -12.40
N ALA A 194 5.90 16.15 -11.23
CA ALA A 194 4.94 16.11 -10.13
C ALA A 194 3.67 16.92 -10.43
N ALA A 195 3.83 18.15 -10.93
CA ALA A 195 2.73 19.03 -11.30
C ALA A 195 1.86 18.38 -12.37
N GLU A 196 2.50 17.81 -13.39
CA GLU A 196 1.80 17.20 -14.50
C GLU A 196 1.06 15.92 -14.09
N LYS A 197 1.68 15.08 -13.25
CA LYS A 197 0.98 13.91 -12.73
C LYS A 197 -0.20 14.30 -11.84
N GLN A 198 -0.03 15.29 -10.95
CA GLN A 198 -1.10 15.77 -10.08
C GLN A 198 -2.24 16.42 -10.87
N LYS A 199 -1.94 17.18 -11.93
CA LYS A 199 -2.92 17.82 -12.82
C LYS A 199 -3.94 16.81 -13.31
N TRP A 200 -3.49 15.70 -13.88
CA TRP A 200 -4.38 14.68 -14.45
C TRP A 200 -5.12 13.86 -13.40
N ILE A 201 -4.50 13.56 -12.27
CA ILE A 201 -5.19 12.90 -11.14
C ILE A 201 -6.33 13.80 -10.65
N SER A 202 -6.06 15.09 -10.43
CA SER A 202 -7.07 16.05 -10.00
C SER A 202 -8.17 16.23 -11.05
N PHE A 203 -7.81 16.24 -12.33
CA PHE A 203 -8.77 16.37 -13.43
C PHE A 203 -9.71 15.17 -13.49
N GLU A 204 -9.20 13.95 -13.39
CA GLU A 204 -10.03 12.75 -13.37
C GLU A 204 -10.98 12.72 -12.16
N ILE A 205 -10.47 13.02 -10.96
CA ILE A 205 -11.29 13.09 -9.74
C ILE A 205 -12.39 14.15 -9.89
N LEU A 206 -12.06 15.32 -10.46
CA LEU A 206 -13.06 16.37 -10.71
C LEU A 206 -14.20 15.85 -11.60
N LEU A 207 -13.87 15.21 -12.72
CA LEU A 207 -14.88 14.64 -13.62
C LEU A 207 -15.74 13.58 -12.92
N GLN A 208 -15.14 12.70 -12.12
CA GLN A 208 -15.87 11.71 -11.33
C GLN A 208 -16.81 12.36 -10.31
N MET A 209 -16.39 13.44 -9.63
CA MET A 209 -17.25 14.13 -8.67
C MET A 209 -18.39 14.88 -9.37
N MET A 210 -18.14 15.49 -10.52
CA MET A 210 -19.18 16.11 -11.35
C MET A 210 -20.22 15.08 -11.80
N TRP A 211 -19.78 13.86 -12.15
CA TRP A 211 -20.70 12.75 -12.41
C TRP A 211 -21.56 12.44 -11.18
N LYS A 212 -20.99 12.31 -9.98
CA LYS A 212 -21.75 12.01 -8.76
C LYS A 212 -22.75 13.11 -8.39
N ILE A 213 -22.41 14.38 -8.66
CA ILE A 213 -23.33 15.51 -8.50
C ILE A 213 -24.48 15.42 -9.51
N ALA A 214 -24.20 15.10 -10.78
CA ALA A 214 -25.23 14.92 -11.80
C ALA A 214 -26.18 13.76 -11.45
N GLU A 215 -25.64 12.65 -10.95
CA GLU A 215 -26.42 11.49 -10.47
C GLU A 215 -27.38 11.90 -9.34
N PHE A 216 -26.92 12.68 -8.37
CA PHE A 216 -27.78 13.23 -7.32
C PHE A 216 -28.94 14.08 -7.90
N TYR A 217 -28.68 14.93 -8.89
CA TYR A 217 -29.74 15.72 -9.53
C TYR A 217 -30.75 14.84 -10.28
N ILE A 218 -30.32 13.75 -10.90
CA ILE A 218 -31.21 12.77 -11.53
C ILE A 218 -32.13 12.14 -10.48
N ASP A 219 -31.58 11.72 -9.34
CA ASP A 219 -32.36 11.11 -8.25
C ASP A 219 -33.40 12.08 -7.65
N LYS A 220 -33.14 13.38 -7.71
CA LYS A 220 -34.09 14.44 -7.30
C LYS A 220 -35.10 14.83 -8.39
N GLY A 221 -34.99 14.28 -9.60
CA GLY A 221 -35.80 14.67 -10.75
C GLY A 221 -35.43 16.02 -11.35
N GLU A 222 -34.29 16.59 -10.95
CA GLU A 222 -33.79 17.90 -11.42
C GLU A 222 -33.00 17.75 -12.72
N LYS A 223 -33.66 17.23 -13.78
CA LYS A 223 -33.04 16.87 -15.06
C LYS A 223 -32.17 17.98 -15.67
N ASP A 224 -32.64 19.22 -15.65
CA ASP A 224 -31.89 20.36 -16.20
C ASP A 224 -30.55 20.60 -15.47
N LYS A 225 -30.52 20.42 -14.14
CA LYS A 225 -29.28 20.56 -13.37
C LYS A 225 -28.31 19.43 -13.67
N ALA A 226 -28.81 18.19 -13.80
CA ALA A 226 -28.01 17.04 -14.17
C ALA A 226 -27.38 17.20 -15.57
N ILE A 227 -28.16 17.64 -16.56
CA ILE A 227 -27.67 17.92 -17.92
C ILE A 227 -26.62 19.03 -17.87
N ASN A 228 -26.90 20.14 -17.18
CA ASN A 228 -25.97 21.26 -17.09
C ASN A 228 -24.63 20.87 -16.46
N GLU A 229 -24.63 20.08 -15.38
CA GLU A 229 -23.41 19.60 -14.74
C GLU A 229 -22.62 18.66 -15.65
N THR A 230 -23.32 17.72 -16.31
CA THR A 230 -22.71 16.80 -17.28
C THR A 230 -22.09 17.55 -18.47
N GLN A 231 -22.75 18.59 -18.98
CA GLN A 231 -22.22 19.44 -20.04
C GLN A 231 -21.00 20.26 -19.59
N ARG A 232 -20.93 20.68 -18.32
CA ARG A 232 -19.72 21.32 -17.77
C ARG A 232 -18.55 20.36 -17.81
N ALA A 233 -18.76 19.09 -17.43
CA ALA A 233 -17.71 18.07 -17.48
C ALA A 233 -17.18 17.88 -18.91
N LEU A 234 -18.08 17.79 -19.91
CA LEU A 234 -17.69 17.73 -21.33
C LEU A 234 -16.90 18.97 -21.78
N ARG A 235 -17.32 20.18 -21.38
CA ARG A 235 -16.58 21.41 -21.68
C ARG A 235 -15.19 21.45 -21.06
N LEU A 236 -15.03 20.89 -19.85
CA LEU A 236 -13.71 20.77 -19.22
C LEU A 236 -12.81 19.82 -19.99
N ILE A 237 -13.33 18.70 -20.49
CA ILE A 237 -12.58 17.77 -21.36
C ILE A 237 -12.14 18.50 -22.63
N SER A 238 -13.05 19.19 -23.33
CA SER A 238 -12.69 19.96 -24.54
C SER A 238 -11.70 21.10 -24.28
N ALA A 239 -11.68 21.67 -23.09
CA ALA A 239 -10.70 22.71 -22.74
C ALA A 239 -9.26 22.17 -22.67
N MET A 240 -9.09 20.84 -22.64
CA MET A 240 -7.79 20.17 -22.62
C MET A 240 -7.35 19.66 -24.00
N ASP A 241 -8.12 19.95 -25.05
CA ASP A 241 -7.81 19.53 -26.42
C ASP A 241 -6.41 19.98 -26.85
N GLY A 242 -5.66 19.07 -27.48
CA GLY A 242 -4.28 19.29 -27.91
C GLY A 242 -3.20 18.83 -26.93
N ASP A 243 -3.56 18.39 -25.71
CA ASP A 243 -2.66 17.65 -24.83
C ASP A 243 -2.75 16.15 -25.14
N GLU A 244 -1.61 15.50 -25.41
CA GLU A 244 -1.53 14.09 -25.81
C GLU A 244 -2.18 13.12 -24.80
N LYS A 245 -2.29 13.51 -23.53
CA LYS A 245 -2.89 12.64 -22.50
C LYS A 245 -4.40 12.68 -22.46
N ILE A 246 -5.04 13.60 -23.19
CA ILE A 246 -6.50 13.74 -23.18
C ILE A 246 -7.21 12.51 -23.76
N GLU A 247 -6.57 11.78 -24.68
CA GLU A 247 -7.11 10.55 -25.29
C GLU A 247 -7.49 9.49 -24.24
N ARG A 248 -6.86 9.51 -23.05
CA ARG A 248 -7.20 8.61 -21.94
C ARG A 248 -8.61 8.87 -21.37
N PHE A 249 -9.20 10.01 -21.68
CA PHE A 249 -10.50 10.45 -21.21
C PHE A 249 -11.62 10.27 -22.25
N ASP A 250 -11.34 9.65 -23.41
CA ASP A 250 -12.36 9.38 -24.44
C ASP A 250 -13.54 8.56 -23.88
N ASN A 251 -13.26 7.61 -22.98
CA ASN A 251 -14.28 6.85 -22.27
C ASN A 251 -15.22 7.74 -21.45
N TYR A 252 -14.72 8.85 -20.87
CA TYR A 252 -15.57 9.81 -20.16
C TYR A 252 -16.44 10.62 -21.13
N ILE A 253 -15.94 10.96 -22.33
CA ILE A 253 -16.73 11.63 -23.36
C ILE A 253 -17.92 10.76 -23.77
N GLU A 254 -17.66 9.49 -24.10
CA GLU A 254 -18.71 8.54 -24.47
C GLU A 254 -19.70 8.36 -23.30
N PHE A 255 -19.18 8.16 -22.09
CA PHE A 255 -19.98 7.99 -20.89
C PHE A 255 -20.92 9.17 -20.64
N PHE A 256 -20.40 10.40 -20.61
CA PHE A 256 -21.19 11.60 -20.33
C PHE A 256 -22.19 11.91 -21.44
N THR A 257 -21.82 11.69 -22.70
CA THR A 257 -22.74 11.84 -23.84
C THR A 257 -23.93 10.90 -23.69
N LYS A 258 -23.67 9.63 -23.35
CA LYS A 258 -24.71 8.62 -23.11
C LYS A 258 -25.60 8.96 -21.91
N GLN A 259 -25.04 9.55 -20.85
CA GLN A 259 -25.84 10.01 -19.69
C GLN A 259 -26.81 11.12 -20.09
N ILE A 260 -26.37 12.11 -20.87
CA ILE A 260 -27.28 13.17 -21.36
C ILE A 260 -28.43 12.58 -22.18
N SER A 261 -28.13 11.69 -23.14
CA SER A 261 -29.17 11.05 -23.96
C SER A 261 -30.22 10.35 -23.08
N LYS A 262 -29.80 9.59 -22.08
CA LYS A 262 -30.70 8.89 -21.14
C LYS A 262 -31.59 9.82 -20.30
N ILE A 263 -31.16 11.05 -20.04
CA ILE A 263 -31.95 12.01 -19.25
C ILE A 263 -33.01 12.67 -20.12
N ILE A 264 -32.70 12.89 -21.40
CA ILE A 264 -33.59 13.53 -22.37
C ILE A 264 -34.73 12.60 -22.80
N ASP A 265 -34.43 11.31 -22.96
CA ASP A 265 -35.43 10.25 -23.18
C ASP A 265 -36.39 10.08 -21.98
#